data_AF-A0A0A0K5I7-F1
#
_entry.id   AF-A0A0A0K5I7-F1
#
_cell.length_a   1.000
_cell.length_b   1.000
_cell.length_c   1.000
_cell.angle_alpha   90.00
_cell.angle_beta   90.00
_cell.angle_gamma   90.00
#
_symmetry.space_group_name_H-M   'P 1'
#
loop_
_entity.id
_entity.type
_entity.pdbx_description
1 polymer ?
#
loop_
_entity_poly.entity_id
_entity_poly.type
_entity_poly.pdbx_seq_one_letter_code
_entity_poly.pdbx_strand_id
1 'polypeptide(L)'
;MPTPDGVVVLSFPFRGTWRVENSPARRVPSHGTEAFGVSHAIDFVAVDERNLSAPRTWRTRVGVEDPEGFLGFGEPVLAPAAGVVVAVHDAEPDHEARRSPLRLAAYAMGQAGRARRGIVGLAGNHVVIALAPAGPFVLLAHLRQGSASVRIGQQVAVGEQVGECGNTGNSTEPHVHLQVSDSIEGASARGVPVAFRAPDGRAWLPGEGELVTA
;
A
#
# COMPACT_ATOMS: atom_id res chain seq x y z
N MET A 1 -5.90 17.16 -6.70
CA MET A 1 -6.04 17.56 -8.11
C MET A 1 -4.77 17.15 -8.86
N PRO A 2 -4.86 16.49 -10.01
CA PRO A 2 -3.70 16.17 -10.83
C PRO A 2 -2.97 17.43 -11.31
N THR A 3 -1.65 17.35 -11.51
CA THR A 3 -0.85 18.39 -12.21
C THR A 3 -1.26 18.45 -13.69
N PRO A 4 -0.82 19.47 -14.45
CA PRO A 4 -1.04 19.51 -15.90
C PRO A 4 -0.56 18.25 -16.64
N ASP A 5 0.43 17.54 -16.08
CA ASP A 5 0.98 16.29 -16.61
C ASP A 5 0.21 15.04 -16.11
N GLY A 6 -0.92 15.22 -15.41
CA GLY A 6 -1.74 14.13 -14.88
C GLY A 6 -1.20 13.49 -13.60
N VAL A 7 -0.19 14.06 -12.95
CA VAL A 7 0.41 13.50 -11.72
C VAL A 7 -0.42 13.88 -10.50
N VAL A 8 -0.78 12.91 -9.66
CA VAL A 8 -1.48 13.15 -8.39
C VAL A 8 -0.46 13.33 -7.26
N VAL A 9 -0.45 14.53 -6.67
CA VAL A 9 0.43 14.85 -5.53
C VAL A 9 -0.26 14.53 -4.21
N LEU A 10 0.37 13.70 -3.40
CA LEU A 10 -0.15 13.15 -2.15
C LEU A 10 0.73 13.48 -0.93
N SER A 11 0.16 13.35 0.26
CA SER A 11 0.90 13.21 1.51
C SER A 11 1.24 11.73 1.76
N PHE A 12 2.26 11.44 2.56
CA PHE A 12 2.53 10.06 2.98
C PHE A 12 1.38 9.53 3.85
N PRO A 13 0.93 8.28 3.67
CA PRO A 13 -0.21 7.71 4.38
C PRO A 13 0.16 7.13 5.76
N PHE A 14 1.19 7.65 6.42
CA PHE A 14 1.73 7.13 7.68
C PHE A 14 2.50 8.22 8.42
N ARG A 15 2.98 7.88 9.63
CA ARG A 15 3.94 8.68 10.41
C ARG A 15 5.24 7.92 10.59
N GLY A 16 6.31 8.66 10.91
CA GLY A 16 7.61 8.05 11.18
C GLY A 16 8.36 7.66 9.91
N THR A 17 9.34 6.77 10.02
CA THR A 17 10.28 6.45 8.94
C THR A 17 9.94 5.13 8.26
N TRP A 18 9.75 5.18 6.95
CA TRP A 18 9.39 4.04 6.12
C TRP A 18 10.36 3.93 4.94
N ARG A 19 10.76 2.72 4.61
CA ARG A 19 11.51 2.41 3.39
C ARG A 19 10.54 2.18 2.23
N VAL A 20 10.85 2.75 1.08
CA VAL A 20 10.14 2.50 -0.18
C VAL A 20 10.66 1.18 -0.78
N GLU A 21 9.81 0.19 -1.00
CA GLU A 21 10.19 -1.14 -1.53
C GLU A 21 9.90 -1.31 -3.01
N ASN A 22 8.69 -0.95 -3.46
CA ASN A 22 8.34 -0.92 -4.88
C ASN A 22 8.02 0.52 -5.26
N SER A 23 8.58 1.03 -6.37
CA SER A 23 8.31 2.39 -6.82
C SER A 23 8.36 2.54 -8.34
N PRO A 24 7.47 3.34 -8.96
CA PRO A 24 7.54 3.64 -10.38
C PRO A 24 8.78 4.46 -10.76
N ALA A 25 9.53 5.02 -9.79
CA ALA A 25 10.82 5.65 -10.04
C ALA A 25 11.86 4.67 -10.62
N ARG A 26 11.72 3.37 -10.32
CA ARG A 26 12.62 2.33 -10.85
C ARG A 26 12.12 1.76 -12.17
N ARG A 27 10.83 1.47 -12.29
CA ARG A 27 10.21 0.95 -13.51
C ARG A 27 8.69 1.18 -13.50
N VAL A 28 8.12 1.44 -14.67
CA VAL A 28 6.66 1.36 -14.91
C VAL A 28 6.37 0.17 -15.85
N PRO A 29 5.45 -0.75 -15.51
CA PRO A 29 4.69 -0.83 -14.27
C PRO A 29 5.57 -1.25 -13.07
N SER A 30 5.38 -0.60 -11.92
CA SER A 30 6.15 -0.85 -10.70
C SER A 30 5.95 -2.28 -10.18
N HIS A 31 4.72 -2.81 -10.30
CA HIS A 31 4.36 -4.16 -9.85
C HIS A 31 4.29 -5.18 -10.99
N GLY A 32 4.89 -4.87 -12.14
CA GLY A 32 5.04 -5.81 -13.27
C GLY A 32 3.79 -6.04 -14.11
N THR A 33 2.71 -5.32 -13.86
CA THR A 33 1.49 -5.34 -14.68
C THR A 33 0.81 -3.98 -14.71
N GLU A 34 0.11 -3.67 -15.79
CA GLU A 34 -0.76 -2.49 -15.89
C GLU A 34 -2.17 -2.74 -15.35
N ALA A 35 -2.58 -4.00 -15.23
CA ALA A 35 -3.90 -4.38 -14.74
C ALA A 35 -4.07 -3.98 -13.28
N PHE A 36 -5.32 -3.83 -12.83
CA PHE A 36 -5.66 -3.50 -11.44
C PHE A 36 -5.14 -2.14 -10.96
N GLY A 37 -4.73 -1.25 -11.86
CA GLY A 37 -4.29 0.10 -11.52
C GLY A 37 -2.93 0.18 -10.81
N VAL A 38 -2.15 -0.89 -10.78
CA VAL A 38 -0.89 -0.96 -10.00
C VAL A 38 0.34 -0.41 -10.74
N SER A 39 0.18 0.16 -11.95
CA SER A 39 1.33 0.57 -12.77
C SER A 39 2.22 1.62 -12.10
N HIS A 40 1.63 2.49 -11.27
CA HIS A 40 2.32 3.53 -10.49
C HIS A 40 2.15 3.35 -8.97
N ALA A 41 1.79 2.13 -8.53
CA ALA A 41 1.67 1.84 -7.11
C ALA A 41 3.03 1.84 -6.41
N ILE A 42 3.01 2.07 -5.09
CA ILE A 42 4.19 2.17 -4.23
C ILE A 42 3.95 1.40 -2.94
N ASP A 43 4.96 0.65 -2.51
CA ASP A 43 4.97 -0.06 -1.24
C ASP A 43 5.90 0.62 -0.24
N PHE A 44 5.39 0.81 0.97
CA PHE A 44 6.13 1.38 2.09
C PHE A 44 6.22 0.39 3.24
N VAL A 45 7.43 0.15 3.75
CA VAL A 45 7.70 -0.72 4.89
C VAL A 45 8.29 0.09 6.04
N ALA A 46 7.67 0.06 7.21
CA ALA A 46 8.21 0.72 8.41
C ALA A 46 9.53 0.08 8.84
N VAL A 47 10.51 0.90 9.27
CA VAL A 47 11.85 0.42 9.62
C VAL A 47 12.45 1.11 10.84
N ASP A 48 13.33 0.41 11.57
CA ASP A 48 14.15 0.99 12.63
C ASP A 48 15.33 1.80 12.07
N GLU A 49 16.13 2.38 12.97
CA GLU A 49 17.36 3.13 12.63
C GLU A 49 18.41 2.30 11.88
N ARG A 50 18.30 0.96 11.92
CA ARG A 50 19.17 0.02 11.20
C ARG A 50 18.55 -0.44 9.87
N ASN A 51 17.47 0.21 9.44
CA ASN A 51 16.71 -0.11 8.25
C ASN A 51 16.12 -1.55 8.28
N LEU A 52 15.71 -2.03 9.46
CA LEU A 52 15.08 -3.34 9.63
C LEU A 52 13.58 -3.19 9.92
N SER A 53 12.75 -3.95 9.19
CA SER A 53 11.29 -3.98 9.40
C SER A 53 10.85 -4.83 10.60
N ALA A 54 11.69 -5.80 10.98
CA ALA A 54 11.52 -6.65 12.15
C ALA A 54 12.88 -7.28 12.53
N PRO A 55 13.08 -7.73 13.79
CA PRO A 55 14.27 -8.48 14.18
C PRO A 55 14.53 -9.67 13.26
N ARG A 56 15.81 -9.97 13.00
CA ARG A 56 16.20 -11.16 12.22
C ARG A 56 16.34 -12.36 13.13
N THR A 57 15.60 -13.41 12.84
CA THR A 57 15.64 -14.67 13.58
C THR A 57 16.00 -15.83 12.64
N TRP A 58 16.11 -17.04 13.18
CA TRP A 58 16.27 -18.22 12.32
C TRP A 58 15.09 -18.40 11.34
N ARG A 59 13.88 -17.96 11.73
CA ARG A 59 12.67 -18.02 10.89
C ARG A 59 12.77 -17.13 9.65
N THR A 60 13.47 -16.00 9.74
CA THR A 60 13.74 -15.13 8.58
C THR A 60 14.42 -15.88 7.43
N ARG A 61 15.18 -16.94 7.72
CA ARG A 61 15.88 -17.74 6.70
C ARG A 61 15.07 -18.93 6.20
N VAL A 62 14.33 -19.63 7.06
CA VAL A 62 13.74 -20.95 6.73
C VAL A 62 12.22 -21.06 6.96
N GLY A 63 11.63 -20.08 7.63
CA GLY A 63 10.27 -20.14 8.15
C GLY A 63 9.39 -18.96 7.73
N VAL A 64 8.21 -18.94 8.33
CA VAL A 64 7.30 -17.80 8.35
C VAL A 64 7.40 -17.09 9.70
N GLU A 65 7.01 -15.84 9.73
CA GLU A 65 7.15 -14.93 10.87
C GLU A 65 5.80 -14.34 11.26
N ASP A 66 5.63 -14.10 12.55
CA ASP A 66 4.43 -13.47 13.08
C ASP A 66 4.39 -11.99 12.65
N PRO A 67 3.31 -11.52 12.00
CA PRO A 67 3.20 -10.13 11.57
C PRO A 67 3.29 -9.15 12.75
N GLU A 68 2.88 -9.52 13.97
CA GLU A 68 2.98 -8.65 15.16
C GLU A 68 4.43 -8.29 15.52
N GLY A 69 5.42 -9.04 15.01
CA GLY A 69 6.83 -8.74 15.22
C GLY A 69 7.40 -7.64 14.32
N PHE A 70 6.60 -7.09 13.40
CA PHE A 70 7.02 -6.07 12.44
C PHE A 70 6.59 -4.68 12.89
N LEU A 71 7.50 -3.71 12.71
CA LEU A 71 7.29 -2.33 13.14
C LEU A 71 6.08 -1.68 12.48
N GLY A 72 5.74 -2.09 11.26
CA GLY A 72 4.61 -1.52 10.54
C GLY A 72 3.27 -2.10 10.98
N PHE A 73 3.22 -3.29 11.58
CA PHE A 73 1.96 -3.94 11.89
C PHE A 73 1.22 -3.21 13.02
N GLY A 74 -0.02 -2.82 12.77
CA GLY A 74 -0.83 -2.01 13.68
C GLY A 74 -0.54 -0.51 13.64
N GLU A 75 0.43 -0.04 12.83
CA GLU A 75 0.69 1.39 12.71
C GLU A 75 -0.47 2.10 11.97
N PRO A 76 -0.86 3.32 12.40
CA PRO A 76 -1.94 4.06 11.76
C PRO A 76 -1.68 4.35 10.27
N VAL A 77 -2.67 4.02 9.44
CA VAL A 77 -2.70 4.40 8.03
C VAL A 77 -3.60 5.60 7.84
N LEU A 78 -3.07 6.65 7.21
CA LEU A 78 -3.69 7.95 7.09
C LEU A 78 -4.15 8.23 5.66
N ALA A 79 -5.22 9.01 5.51
CA ALA A 79 -5.68 9.51 4.23
C ALA A 79 -4.61 10.43 3.60
N PRO A 80 -4.02 10.07 2.45
CA PRO A 80 -2.94 10.85 1.82
C PRO A 80 -3.45 12.08 1.08
N ALA A 81 -4.76 12.20 0.89
CA ALA A 81 -5.45 13.33 0.30
C ALA A 81 -6.88 13.41 0.86
N ALA A 82 -7.46 14.62 0.87
CA ALA A 82 -8.87 14.78 1.19
C ALA A 82 -9.75 14.21 0.07
N GLY A 83 -10.90 13.64 0.43
CA GLY A 83 -11.80 13.03 -0.54
C GLY A 83 -12.99 12.32 0.10
N VAL A 84 -13.66 11.48 -0.68
CA VAL A 84 -14.80 10.67 -0.24
C VAL A 84 -14.42 9.19 -0.29
N VAL A 85 -14.67 8.46 0.79
CA VAL A 85 -14.48 7.00 0.82
C VAL A 85 -15.54 6.35 -0.07
N VAL A 86 -15.11 5.59 -1.08
CA VAL A 86 -16.01 4.95 -2.06
C VAL A 86 -15.99 3.42 -1.99
N ALA A 87 -14.99 2.82 -1.36
CA ALA A 87 -14.97 1.40 -1.06
C ALA A 87 -14.21 1.13 0.25
N VAL A 88 -14.67 0.13 1.00
CA VAL A 88 -14.01 -0.42 2.20
C VAL A 88 -14.19 -1.93 2.17
N HIS A 89 -13.10 -2.67 2.34
CA HIS A 89 -13.11 -4.11 2.61
C HIS A 89 -12.24 -4.37 3.84
N ASP A 90 -12.77 -5.07 4.84
CA ASP A 90 -12.12 -5.18 6.16
C ASP A 90 -12.33 -6.56 6.83
N ALA A 91 -12.49 -7.60 6.01
CA ALA A 91 -12.86 -8.95 6.48
C ALA A 91 -11.80 -10.02 6.19
N GLU A 92 -10.76 -9.74 5.39
CA GLU A 92 -9.69 -10.69 5.15
C GLU A 92 -8.83 -10.86 6.41
N PRO A 93 -8.43 -12.10 6.74
CA PRO A 93 -7.52 -12.33 7.86
C PRO A 93 -6.10 -11.92 7.50
N ASP A 94 -5.39 -11.35 8.48
CA ASP A 94 -3.94 -11.23 8.42
C ASP A 94 -3.32 -12.62 8.38
N HIS A 95 -2.22 -12.75 7.64
CA HIS A 95 -1.48 -14.01 7.57
C HIS A 95 0.00 -13.80 7.92
N GLU A 96 0.76 -14.88 8.02
CA GLU A 96 2.17 -14.83 8.39
C GLU A 96 3.00 -14.07 7.36
N ALA A 97 4.07 -13.41 7.83
CA ALA A 97 5.08 -12.79 7.00
C ALA A 97 6.11 -13.81 6.50
N ARG A 98 6.72 -13.53 5.34
CA ARG A 98 7.57 -14.45 4.59
C ARG A 98 8.77 -13.68 4.04
N ARG A 99 9.86 -13.62 4.82
CA ARG A 99 11.17 -13.11 4.36
C ARG A 99 12.13 -14.20 3.88
N SER A 100 11.81 -15.47 4.15
CA SER A 100 12.59 -16.63 3.70
C SER A 100 12.43 -16.84 2.19
N PRO A 101 13.54 -16.98 1.41
CA PRO A 101 13.46 -17.20 -0.03
C PRO A 101 12.62 -18.42 -0.43
N LEU A 102 12.74 -19.53 0.32
CA LEU A 102 11.96 -20.74 0.09
C LEU A 102 10.45 -20.49 0.30
N ARG A 103 10.09 -19.76 1.36
CA ARG A 103 8.69 -19.45 1.66
C ARG A 103 8.10 -18.42 0.71
N LEU A 104 8.91 -17.46 0.25
CA LEU A 104 8.54 -16.51 -0.80
C LEU A 104 8.25 -17.23 -2.12
N ALA A 105 9.13 -18.13 -2.56
CA ALA A 105 8.92 -18.92 -3.78
C ALA A 105 7.63 -19.75 -3.68
N ALA A 106 7.39 -20.40 -2.53
CA ALA A 106 6.15 -21.15 -2.31
C ALA A 106 4.90 -20.25 -2.35
N TYR A 107 4.97 -19.05 -1.76
CA TYR A 107 3.88 -18.09 -1.75
C TYR A 107 3.56 -17.52 -3.15
N ALA A 108 4.60 -17.29 -3.96
CA ALA A 108 4.48 -16.80 -5.33
C ALA A 108 3.72 -17.79 -6.24
N MET A 109 3.83 -19.10 -6.01
CA MET A 109 3.06 -20.10 -6.76
C MET A 109 1.54 -19.91 -6.64
N GLY A 110 1.05 -19.27 -5.57
CA GLY A 110 -0.36 -18.95 -5.36
C GLY A 110 -0.85 -17.66 -6.04
N GLN A 111 0.03 -16.89 -6.70
CA GLN A 111 -0.28 -15.55 -7.21
C GLN A 111 -1.43 -15.55 -8.22
N ALA A 112 -1.47 -16.51 -9.15
CA ALA A 112 -2.55 -16.62 -10.12
C ALA A 112 -3.92 -16.89 -9.46
N GLY A 113 -3.93 -17.66 -8.37
CA GLY A 113 -5.14 -17.92 -7.57
C GLY A 113 -5.64 -16.64 -6.88
N ARG A 114 -4.73 -15.85 -6.30
CA ARG A 114 -5.06 -14.55 -5.69
C ARG A 114 -5.57 -13.56 -6.73
N ALA A 115 -4.95 -13.47 -7.91
CA ALA A 115 -5.42 -12.61 -9.00
C ALA A 115 -6.84 -12.97 -9.49
N ARG A 116 -7.19 -14.26 -9.53
CA ARG A 116 -8.56 -14.71 -9.89
C ARG A 116 -9.62 -14.30 -8.86
N ARG A 117 -9.24 -14.03 -7.61
CA ARG A 117 -10.13 -13.46 -6.58
C ARG A 117 -10.30 -11.93 -6.73
N GLY A 118 -9.70 -11.33 -7.75
CA GLY A 118 -9.81 -9.90 -8.04
C GLY A 118 -9.13 -9.02 -6.99
N ILE A 119 -9.66 -7.80 -6.82
CA ILE A 119 -9.05 -6.81 -5.92
C ILE A 119 -8.95 -7.30 -4.49
N VAL A 120 -9.95 -8.03 -3.98
CA VAL A 120 -9.93 -8.58 -2.61
C VAL A 120 -8.75 -9.55 -2.41
N GLY A 121 -8.47 -10.41 -3.38
CA GLY A 121 -7.34 -11.35 -3.28
C GLY A 121 -5.97 -10.70 -3.40
N LEU A 122 -5.89 -9.56 -4.09
CA LEU A 122 -4.65 -8.83 -4.32
C LEU A 122 -4.39 -7.80 -3.20
N ALA A 123 -5.33 -6.89 -2.98
CA ALA A 123 -5.23 -5.81 -2.00
C ALA A 123 -5.49 -6.26 -0.56
N GLY A 124 -6.25 -7.34 -0.35
CA GLY A 124 -6.69 -7.71 1.00
C GLY A 124 -7.70 -6.71 1.55
N ASN A 125 -7.57 -6.37 2.83
CA ASN A 125 -8.35 -5.27 3.40
C ASN A 125 -7.82 -3.94 2.88
N HIS A 126 -8.73 -3.07 2.48
CA HIS A 126 -8.39 -1.83 1.80
C HIS A 126 -9.46 -0.77 1.96
N VAL A 127 -9.03 0.48 1.82
CA VAL A 127 -9.90 1.66 1.71
C VAL A 127 -9.61 2.34 0.38
N VAL A 128 -10.67 2.76 -0.32
CA VAL A 128 -10.56 3.56 -1.54
C VAL A 128 -11.17 4.93 -1.34
N ILE A 129 -10.41 5.97 -1.66
CA ILE A 129 -10.80 7.39 -1.54
C ILE A 129 -10.87 8.00 -2.95
N ALA A 130 -12.03 8.52 -3.33
CA ALA A 130 -12.19 9.31 -4.55
C ALA A 130 -11.77 10.76 -4.30
N LEU A 131 -10.85 11.28 -5.12
CA LEU A 131 -10.36 12.67 -5.01
C LEU A 131 -11.29 13.69 -5.70
N ALA A 132 -12.16 13.21 -6.58
CA ALA A 132 -13.27 13.94 -7.18
C ALA A 132 -14.40 12.95 -7.55
N PRO A 133 -15.60 13.41 -7.95
CA PRO A 133 -16.75 12.52 -8.20
C PRO A 133 -16.50 11.38 -9.19
N ALA A 134 -15.59 11.57 -10.17
CA ALA A 134 -15.22 10.56 -11.16
C ALA A 134 -13.76 10.08 -10.99
N GLY A 135 -13.17 10.26 -9.80
CA GLY A 135 -11.77 9.96 -9.52
C GLY A 135 -10.83 11.15 -9.73
N PRO A 136 -9.50 10.94 -9.74
CA PRO A 136 -8.84 9.64 -9.57
C PRO A 136 -9.07 9.04 -8.17
N PHE A 137 -8.83 7.74 -8.05
CA PHE A 137 -9.12 6.95 -6.86
C PHE A 137 -7.82 6.51 -6.19
N VAL A 138 -7.66 6.81 -4.90
CA VAL A 138 -6.54 6.35 -4.09
C VAL A 138 -6.94 5.08 -3.37
N LEU A 139 -6.17 4.01 -3.51
CA LEU A 139 -6.37 2.76 -2.76
C LEU A 139 -5.20 2.58 -1.77
N LEU A 140 -5.55 2.30 -0.53
CA LEU A 140 -4.64 1.91 0.56
C LEU A 140 -4.94 0.46 0.93
N ALA A 141 -3.96 -0.43 0.76
CA ALA A 141 -4.16 -1.88 0.85
C ALA A 141 -3.45 -2.52 2.05
N HIS A 142 -3.62 -3.84 2.15
CA HIS A 142 -3.00 -4.71 3.15
C HIS A 142 -3.30 -4.29 4.59
N LEU A 143 -4.45 -3.64 4.82
CA LEU A 143 -4.84 -3.17 6.15
C LEU A 143 -5.06 -4.36 7.10
N ARG A 144 -4.86 -4.13 8.40
CA ARG A 144 -5.10 -5.14 9.42
C ARG A 144 -6.60 -5.47 9.48
N GLN A 145 -6.92 -6.74 9.69
CA GLN A 145 -8.29 -7.21 9.86
C GLN A 145 -9.05 -6.42 10.92
N GLY A 146 -10.23 -5.92 10.54
CA GLY A 146 -11.14 -5.21 11.43
C GLY A 146 -10.63 -3.83 11.86
N SER A 147 -9.65 -3.26 11.15
CA SER A 147 -9.04 -1.99 11.55
C SER A 147 -9.61 -0.78 10.82
N ALA A 148 -10.43 -0.95 9.78
CA ALA A 148 -10.95 0.18 9.02
C ALA A 148 -11.78 1.11 9.94
N SER A 149 -11.37 2.37 10.04
CA SER A 149 -11.98 3.38 10.91
C SER A 149 -12.96 4.30 10.17
N VAL A 150 -13.22 4.01 8.90
CA VAL A 150 -14.05 4.82 8.00
C VAL A 150 -15.11 3.97 7.31
N ARG A 151 -16.12 4.63 6.73
CA ARG A 151 -17.21 3.99 6.00
C ARG A 151 -17.43 4.63 4.64
N ILE A 152 -18.02 3.87 3.71
CA ILE A 152 -18.41 4.37 2.39
C ILE A 152 -19.30 5.62 2.53
N GLY A 153 -19.01 6.65 1.74
CA GLY A 153 -19.67 7.96 1.78
C GLY A 153 -19.08 8.96 2.78
N GLN A 154 -18.16 8.53 3.66
CA GLN A 154 -17.48 9.44 4.59
C GLN A 154 -16.52 10.36 3.84
N GLN A 155 -16.59 11.66 4.14
CA GLN A 155 -15.55 12.62 3.78
C GLN A 155 -14.38 12.48 4.74
N VAL A 156 -13.17 12.42 4.21
CA VAL A 156 -11.94 12.36 5.02
C VAL A 156 -11.04 13.55 4.71
N ALA A 157 -10.37 14.06 5.73
CA ALA A 157 -9.33 15.08 5.60
C ALA A 157 -7.94 14.44 5.41
N VAL A 158 -6.98 15.20 4.88
CA VAL A 158 -5.57 14.76 4.82
C VAL A 158 -5.07 14.45 6.23
N GLY A 159 -4.45 13.28 6.41
CA GLY A 159 -3.91 12.85 7.70
C GLY A 159 -4.94 12.24 8.66
N GLU A 160 -6.21 12.13 8.27
CA GLU A 160 -7.22 11.38 9.02
C GLU A 160 -6.94 9.88 8.94
N GLN A 161 -7.01 9.17 10.07
CA GLN A 161 -6.77 7.73 10.09
C GLN A 161 -7.91 6.97 9.40
N VAL A 162 -7.57 6.07 8.48
CA VAL A 162 -8.53 5.24 7.74
C VAL A 162 -8.47 3.76 8.09
N GLY A 163 -7.37 3.34 8.73
CA GLY A 163 -7.19 1.99 9.23
C GLY A 163 -5.81 1.82 9.87
N GLU A 164 -5.36 0.58 9.98
CA GLU A 164 -4.02 0.26 10.50
C GLU A 164 -3.32 -0.69 9.53
N CYS A 165 -1.99 -0.57 9.44
CA CYS A 165 -1.17 -1.38 8.55
C CYS A 165 -1.21 -2.84 9.01
N GLY A 166 -1.44 -3.75 8.08
CA GLY A 166 -1.60 -5.18 8.35
C GLY A 166 -0.76 -6.02 7.40
N ASN A 167 -1.22 -7.25 7.17
CA ASN A 167 -0.58 -8.21 6.29
C ASN A 167 -1.62 -9.11 5.61
N THR A 168 -2.66 -8.49 5.04
CA THR A 168 -3.76 -9.16 4.34
C THR A 168 -3.54 -9.18 2.82
N GLY A 169 -4.26 -10.05 2.09
CA GLY A 169 -4.21 -10.07 0.63
C GLY A 169 -2.91 -10.67 0.05
N ASN A 170 -2.37 -10.06 -1.00
CA ASN A 170 -1.12 -10.47 -1.63
C ASN A 170 0.10 -9.76 -0.99
N SER A 171 0.28 -9.91 0.32
CA SER A 171 1.38 -9.32 1.06
C SER A 171 2.44 -10.35 1.47
N THR A 172 3.70 -9.98 1.50
CA THR A 172 4.80 -10.84 2.01
C THR A 172 5.27 -10.43 3.39
N GLU A 173 5.13 -9.17 3.78
CA GLU A 173 5.37 -8.67 5.13
C GLU A 173 4.52 -7.41 5.38
N PRO A 174 4.27 -7.00 6.64
CA PRO A 174 3.49 -5.80 6.93
C PRO A 174 4.03 -4.55 6.23
N HIS A 175 3.20 -3.95 5.38
CA HIS A 175 3.53 -2.78 4.57
C HIS A 175 2.25 -2.03 4.14
N VAL A 176 2.40 -0.76 3.76
CA VAL A 176 1.32 0.02 3.16
C VAL A 176 1.54 0.07 1.66
N HIS A 177 0.65 -0.58 0.91
CA HIS A 177 0.54 -0.41 -0.55
C HIS A 177 -0.38 0.78 -0.83
N LEU A 178 0.13 1.73 -1.59
CA LEU A 178 -0.61 2.89 -2.09
C LEU A 178 -0.64 2.85 -3.61
N GLN A 179 -1.82 3.01 -4.19
CA GLN A 179 -1.94 3.25 -5.63
C GLN A 179 -2.97 4.33 -5.92
N VAL A 180 -2.84 4.93 -7.10
CA VAL A 180 -3.86 5.80 -7.68
C VAL A 180 -4.29 5.23 -9.02
N SER A 181 -5.59 5.16 -9.26
CA SER A 181 -6.16 4.67 -10.52
C SER A 181 -7.25 5.57 -11.08
N ASP A 182 -7.52 5.42 -12.37
CA ASP A 182 -8.59 6.12 -13.08
C ASP A 182 -10.00 5.59 -12.76
N SER A 183 -10.08 4.38 -12.20
CA SER A 183 -11.32 3.68 -11.88
C SER A 183 -11.09 2.67 -10.75
N ILE A 184 -12.18 2.16 -10.20
CA ILE A 184 -12.18 1.04 -9.23
C ILE A 184 -12.57 -0.29 -9.89
N GLU A 185 -12.62 -0.32 -11.23
CA GLU A 185 -13.11 -1.46 -12.02
C GLU A 185 -12.03 -2.53 -12.22
N GLY A 186 -11.67 -3.21 -11.12
CA GLY A 186 -10.86 -4.44 -11.14
C GLY A 186 -9.69 -4.41 -12.13
N ALA A 187 -9.60 -5.41 -13.01
CA ALA A 187 -8.46 -5.59 -13.91
C ALA A 187 -8.31 -4.49 -14.97
N SER A 188 -9.39 -3.77 -15.34
CA SER A 188 -9.34 -2.73 -16.38
C SER A 188 -8.88 -1.37 -15.86
N ALA A 189 -8.80 -1.18 -14.54
CA ALA A 189 -8.29 0.04 -13.94
C ALA A 189 -6.84 0.32 -14.37
N ARG A 190 -6.56 1.58 -14.72
CA ARG A 190 -5.22 2.03 -15.12
C ARG A 190 -4.61 2.87 -14.02
N GLY A 191 -3.33 2.63 -13.74
CA GLY A 191 -2.61 3.39 -12.73
C GLY A 191 -2.29 4.80 -13.21
N VAL A 192 -2.53 5.77 -12.33
CA VAL A 192 -2.27 7.19 -12.55
C VAL A 192 -0.94 7.55 -11.87
N PRO A 193 -0.06 8.33 -12.51
CA PRO A 193 1.20 8.76 -11.91
C PRO A 193 1.00 9.47 -10.57
N VAL A 194 1.87 9.17 -9.60
CA VAL A 194 1.84 9.75 -8.26
C VAL A 194 3.13 10.50 -7.95
N ALA A 195 3.06 11.48 -7.06
CA ALA A 195 4.19 12.13 -6.43
C ALA A 195 3.84 12.53 -5.00
N PHE A 196 4.84 12.84 -4.18
CA PHE A 196 4.69 13.28 -2.80
C PHE A 196 5.28 14.66 -2.60
N ARG A 197 4.75 15.39 -1.62
CA ARG A 197 5.30 16.70 -1.26
C ARG A 197 6.55 16.50 -0.39
N ALA A 198 7.69 16.93 -0.90
CA ALA A 198 8.94 16.99 -0.15
C ALA A 198 8.89 18.08 0.93
N PRO A 199 9.77 18.03 1.97
CA PRO A 199 9.84 19.05 3.01
C PRO A 199 10.09 20.47 2.50
N ASP A 200 10.78 20.60 1.36
CA ASP A 200 11.03 21.88 0.68
C ASP A 200 9.86 22.37 -0.20
N GLY A 201 8.75 21.65 -0.17
CA GLY A 201 7.51 21.97 -0.88
C GLY A 201 7.42 21.45 -2.31
N ARG A 202 8.51 20.91 -2.89
CA ARG A 202 8.52 20.36 -4.25
C ARG A 202 7.78 19.01 -4.31
N ALA A 203 7.21 18.70 -5.47
CA ALA A 203 6.74 17.35 -5.75
C ALA A 203 7.94 16.47 -6.11
N TRP A 204 8.04 15.28 -5.52
CA TRP A 204 9.06 14.29 -5.82
C TRP A 204 8.47 12.87 -5.75
N LEU A 205 9.07 11.95 -6.47
CA LEU A 205 8.71 10.54 -6.46
C LEU A 205 9.81 9.75 -5.74
N PRO A 206 9.54 9.15 -4.57
CA PRO A 206 10.55 8.39 -3.84
C PRO A 206 11.09 7.20 -4.64
N GLY A 207 12.40 7.02 -4.59
CA GLY A 207 13.11 5.89 -5.19
C GLY A 207 12.98 4.60 -4.38
N GLU A 208 13.11 3.46 -5.05
CA GLU A 208 13.23 2.16 -4.35
C GLU A 208 14.47 2.16 -3.44
N GLY A 209 14.28 1.73 -2.20
CA GLY A 209 15.28 1.76 -1.12
C GLY A 209 15.39 3.10 -0.37
N GLU A 210 14.72 4.15 -0.84
CA GLU A 210 14.73 5.46 -0.18
C GLU A 210 13.99 5.39 1.17
N LEU A 211 14.54 6.08 2.18
CA LEU A 211 13.87 6.28 3.46
C LEU A 211 13.10 7.59 3.41
N VAL A 212 11.80 7.53 3.71
CA VAL A 212 10.91 8.67 3.76
C VAL A 212 10.36 8.84 5.16
N THR A 213 10.20 10.08 5.61
CA THR A 213 9.71 10.42 6.94
C THR A 213 8.58 11.44 6.84
N ALA A 214 7.53 11.21 7.62
CA ALA A 214 6.30 12.03 7.65
C ALA A 214 5.83 12.32 9.08
#